data_AF-A0A3S9SKC2-F1
#
_entry.id   AF-A0A3S9SKC2-F1
#
_cell.length_a   1.000
_cell.length_b   1.000
_cell.length_c   1.000
_cell.angle_alpha   90.00
_cell.angle_beta   90.00
_cell.angle_gamma   90.00
#
_symmetry.space_group_name_H-M   'P 1'
#
loop_
_entity.id
_entity.type
_entity.pdbx_description
1 polymer ?
#
loop_
_entity_poly.entity_id
_entity_poly.type
_entity_poly.pdbx_seq_one_letter_code
_entity_poly.pdbx_strand_id
1 'polypeptide(L)'
;MSANTNTVILTIVSTAALLAAYHFGFSRPAISRETQQAVAQAASDIEQRQAERSRREIAVAASEIIHNEIRQANEQAVQNAVRNNIVFNGFSSASGLCINIAEFLADHGRLPDNLNEIGWAGGVTSVNLSAIEMRPGGILVLRFNPEKLRGTIILTPQTNMEARMITGWDCTSPDIDFIAEALPECRYQR
;
A
#
# COMPACT_ATOMS: atom_id res chain seq x y z
N MET A 1 -44.13 51.92 -65.29
CA MET A 1 -44.48 51.94 -63.85
C MET A 1 -43.24 51.52 -63.05
N SER A 2 -42.39 52.44 -62.58
CA SER A 2 -41.15 52.06 -61.86
C SER A 2 -40.56 53.19 -60.97
N ALA A 3 -41.35 54.16 -60.51
CA ALA A 3 -40.84 55.28 -59.72
C ALA A 3 -41.43 55.39 -58.30
N ASN A 4 -42.55 54.72 -57.99
CA ASN A 4 -43.23 54.87 -56.70
C ASN A 4 -42.87 53.79 -55.67
N THR A 5 -42.33 52.65 -56.07
CA THR A 5 -42.06 51.53 -55.14
C THR A 5 -40.76 51.73 -54.35
N ASN A 6 -39.72 52.30 -54.97
CA ASN A 6 -38.43 52.52 -54.30
C ASN A 6 -38.49 53.61 -53.22
N THR A 7 -39.31 54.65 -53.42
CA THR A 7 -39.43 55.76 -52.45
C THR A 7 -40.18 55.34 -51.18
N VAL A 8 -41.16 54.44 -51.31
CA VAL A 8 -41.94 53.89 -50.18
C VAL A 8 -41.10 52.88 -49.38
N ILE A 9 -40.27 52.07 -50.05
CA ILE A 9 -39.37 51.14 -49.36
C ILE A 9 -38.27 51.90 -48.59
N LEU A 10 -37.72 52.98 -49.16
CA LEU A 10 -36.70 53.79 -48.49
C LEU A 10 -37.22 54.49 -47.22
N THR A 11 -38.44 55.01 -47.24
CA THR A 11 -39.04 55.68 -46.08
C THR A 11 -39.40 54.70 -44.96
N ILE A 12 -39.87 53.49 -45.30
CA ILE A 12 -40.18 52.44 -44.32
C ILE A 12 -38.89 51.91 -43.65
N VAL A 13 -37.82 51.69 -44.42
CA VAL A 13 -36.53 51.24 -43.86
C VAL A 13 -35.91 52.32 -42.97
N SER A 14 -36.02 53.60 -43.36
CA SER A 14 -35.51 54.72 -42.55
C SER A 14 -36.28 54.89 -41.24
N THR A 15 -37.61 54.75 -41.27
CA THR A 15 -38.44 54.82 -40.05
C THR A 15 -38.23 53.60 -39.13
N ALA A 16 -38.07 52.40 -39.66
CA ALA A 16 -37.75 51.21 -38.87
C ALA A 16 -36.34 51.28 -38.23
N ALA A 17 -35.35 51.80 -38.96
CA ALA A 17 -34.00 52.02 -38.44
C ALA A 17 -33.96 53.12 -37.36
N LEU A 18 -34.73 54.20 -37.54
CA LEU A 18 -34.86 55.27 -36.54
C LEU A 18 -35.61 54.80 -35.29
N LEU A 19 -36.64 53.96 -35.42
CA LEU A 19 -37.34 53.36 -34.28
C LEU A 19 -36.46 52.36 -33.53
N ALA A 20 -35.68 51.54 -34.25
CA ALA A 20 -34.72 50.63 -33.62
C ALA A 20 -33.61 51.39 -32.90
N ALA A 21 -33.08 52.47 -33.49
CA ALA A 21 -32.09 53.34 -32.85
C ALA A 21 -32.68 54.13 -31.66
N TYR A 22 -33.96 54.51 -31.71
CA TYR A 22 -34.65 55.16 -30.60
C TYR A 22 -34.88 54.18 -29.43
N HIS A 23 -35.28 52.93 -29.73
CA HIS A 23 -35.45 51.90 -28.70
C HIS A 23 -34.11 51.40 -28.12
N PHE A 24 -33.04 51.26 -28.92
CA PHE A 24 -31.73 50.83 -28.40
C PHE A 24 -30.87 51.97 -27.83
N GLY A 25 -31.01 53.20 -28.33
CA GLY A 25 -30.20 54.36 -27.95
C GLY A 25 -30.82 55.18 -26.82
N PHE A 26 -32.14 55.29 -26.74
CA PHE A 26 -32.83 56.13 -25.75
C PHE A 26 -33.32 55.34 -24.53
N SER A 27 -33.42 54.02 -24.63
CA SER A 27 -33.81 53.12 -23.52
C SER A 27 -32.67 52.28 -22.96
N ARG A 28 -31.41 52.68 -23.16
CA ARG A 28 -30.37 52.26 -22.20
C ARG A 28 -30.68 53.02 -20.91
N PRO A 29 -31.17 52.37 -19.84
CA PRO A 29 -31.30 53.07 -18.57
C PRO A 29 -29.90 53.59 -18.23
N ALA A 30 -29.79 54.88 -17.91
CA ALA A 30 -28.57 55.41 -17.34
C ALA A 30 -28.37 54.68 -16.02
N ILE A 31 -27.57 53.61 -16.04
CA ILE A 31 -27.22 52.82 -14.86
C ILE A 31 -26.57 53.82 -13.90
N SER A 32 -27.25 54.09 -12.78
CA SER A 32 -26.78 55.03 -11.77
C SER A 32 -25.40 54.61 -11.27
N ARG A 33 -24.58 55.57 -10.81
CA ARG A 33 -23.28 55.24 -10.19
C ARG A 33 -23.44 54.22 -9.04
N GLU A 34 -24.54 54.29 -8.30
CA GLU A 34 -24.87 53.32 -7.24
C GLU A 34 -25.08 51.91 -7.79
N THR A 35 -25.78 51.75 -8.92
CA THR A 35 -25.99 50.44 -9.53
C THR A 35 -24.69 49.89 -10.14
N GLN A 36 -23.82 50.74 -10.70
CA GLN A 36 -22.48 50.30 -11.14
C GLN A 36 -21.58 49.88 -9.98
N GLN A 37 -21.58 50.62 -8.87
CA GLN A 37 -20.82 50.27 -7.66
C GLN A 37 -21.35 48.98 -7.03
N ALA A 38 -22.67 48.81 -6.94
CA ALA A 38 -23.27 47.58 -6.42
C ALA A 38 -22.90 46.35 -7.26
N VAL A 39 -22.86 46.48 -8.60
CA VAL A 39 -22.44 45.40 -9.50
C VAL A 39 -20.94 45.09 -9.34
N ALA A 40 -20.08 46.11 -9.23
CA ALA A 40 -18.64 45.91 -9.02
C ALA A 40 -18.34 45.23 -7.67
N GLN A 41 -19.07 45.61 -6.62
CA GLN A 41 -18.93 45.03 -5.29
C GLN A 41 -19.44 43.58 -5.25
N ALA A 42 -20.55 43.30 -5.93
CA ALA A 42 -21.06 41.93 -6.08
C ALA A 42 -20.10 41.03 -6.89
N ALA A 43 -19.48 41.56 -7.95
CA ALA A 43 -18.49 40.81 -8.73
C ALA A 43 -17.25 40.45 -7.89
N SER A 44 -16.73 41.40 -7.12
CA SER A 44 -15.60 41.18 -6.20
C SER A 44 -15.92 40.14 -5.11
N ASP A 45 -17.11 40.21 -4.50
CA ASP A 45 -17.54 39.21 -3.50
C ASP A 45 -17.70 37.81 -4.12
N ILE A 46 -18.18 37.70 -5.36
CA ILE A 46 -18.24 36.42 -6.08
C ILE A 46 -16.85 35.86 -6.34
N GLU A 47 -15.91 36.68 -6.82
CA GLU A 47 -14.51 36.26 -7.05
C GLU A 47 -13.85 35.81 -5.75
N GLN A 48 -14.06 36.54 -4.66
CA GLN A 48 -13.52 36.20 -3.34
C GLN A 48 -14.10 34.87 -2.83
N ARG A 49 -15.41 34.64 -2.97
CA ARG A 49 -16.05 33.37 -2.61
C ARG A 49 -15.59 32.22 -3.50
N GLN A 50 -15.36 32.45 -4.79
CA GLN A 50 -14.82 31.45 -5.71
C GLN A 50 -13.38 31.09 -5.32
N ALA A 51 -12.53 32.07 -5.01
CA ALA A 51 -11.18 31.84 -4.54
C ALA A 51 -11.14 31.08 -3.21
N GLU A 52 -12.03 31.40 -2.28
CA GLU A 52 -12.12 30.68 -1.00
C GLU A 52 -12.62 29.25 -1.18
N ARG A 53 -13.63 29.02 -2.03
CA ARG A 53 -14.09 27.66 -2.39
C ARG A 53 -12.98 26.85 -3.04
N SER A 54 -12.28 27.42 -4.01
CA SER A 54 -11.13 26.77 -4.66
C SER A 54 -10.04 26.41 -3.66
N ARG A 55 -9.71 27.31 -2.72
CA ARG A 55 -8.75 27.02 -1.63
C ARG A 55 -9.21 25.88 -0.73
N ARG A 56 -10.50 25.82 -0.39
CA ARG A 56 -11.06 24.73 0.42
C ARG A 56 -11.03 23.40 -0.34
N GLU A 57 -11.38 23.39 -1.63
CA GLU A 57 -11.32 22.20 -2.48
C GLU A 57 -9.88 21.67 -2.60
N ILE A 58 -8.90 22.56 -2.80
CA ILE A 58 -7.48 22.19 -2.84
C ILE A 58 -7.03 21.63 -1.48
N ALA A 59 -7.43 22.25 -0.37
CA ALA A 59 -7.07 21.78 0.96
C ALA A 59 -7.69 20.41 1.29
N VAL A 60 -8.94 20.17 0.89
CA VAL A 60 -9.62 18.87 1.04
C VAL A 60 -8.93 17.82 0.19
N ALA A 61 -8.67 18.10 -1.10
CA ALA A 61 -7.96 17.17 -1.98
C ALA A 61 -6.56 16.81 -1.45
N ALA A 62 -5.81 17.79 -0.97
CA ALA A 62 -4.50 17.54 -0.35
C ALA A 62 -4.62 16.68 0.92
N SER A 63 -5.63 16.93 1.76
CA SER A 63 -5.85 16.12 2.97
C SER A 63 -6.27 14.69 2.64
N GLU A 64 -7.07 14.48 1.60
CA GLU A 64 -7.48 13.14 1.14
C GLU A 64 -6.29 12.34 0.59
N ILE A 65 -5.39 13.01 -0.15
CA ILE A 65 -4.14 12.38 -0.64
C ILE A 65 -3.30 11.90 0.54
N ILE A 66 -3.04 12.77 1.52
CA ILE A 66 -2.26 12.43 2.72
C ILE A 66 -2.93 11.27 3.48
N HIS A 67 -4.24 11.31 3.65
CA HIS A 67 -4.97 10.25 4.36
C HIS A 67 -4.87 8.91 3.63
N ASN A 68 -4.97 8.92 2.30
CA ASN A 68 -4.80 7.72 1.49
C ASN A 68 -3.38 7.17 1.56
N GLU A 69 -2.36 8.01 1.53
CA GLU A 69 -0.96 7.59 1.68
C GLU A 69 -0.72 6.94 3.05
N ILE A 70 -1.22 7.54 4.13
CA ILE A 70 -1.12 6.96 5.48
C ILE A 70 -1.84 5.61 5.54
N ARG A 71 -3.05 5.52 4.98
CA ARG A 71 -3.81 4.26 4.93
C ARG A 71 -3.04 3.19 4.18
N GLN A 72 -2.49 3.50 3.01
CA GLN A 72 -1.70 2.56 2.22
C GLN A 72 -0.43 2.10 2.96
N ALA A 73 0.29 3.04 3.58
CA ALA A 73 1.49 2.72 4.37
C ALA A 73 1.13 1.80 5.56
N ASN A 74 0.02 2.08 6.25
CA ASN A 74 -0.47 1.23 7.34
C ASN A 74 -0.87 -0.17 6.85
N GLU A 75 -1.59 -0.26 5.73
CA GLU A 75 -1.95 -1.55 5.12
C GLU A 75 -0.71 -2.37 4.78
N GLN A 76 0.31 -1.75 4.18
CA GLN A 76 1.58 -2.40 3.89
C GLN A 76 2.31 -2.86 5.16
N ALA A 77 2.33 -2.02 6.21
CA ALA A 77 2.94 -2.38 7.48
C ALA A 77 2.24 -3.58 8.13
N VAL A 78 0.91 -3.65 8.08
CA VAL A 78 0.14 -4.79 8.58
C VAL A 78 0.46 -6.05 7.79
N GLN A 79 0.51 -5.98 6.45
CA GLN A 79 0.86 -7.13 5.62
C GLN A 79 2.27 -7.66 5.94
N ASN A 80 3.24 -6.76 6.08
CA ASN A 80 4.60 -7.13 6.46
C ASN A 80 4.65 -7.75 7.87
N ALA A 81 3.93 -7.18 8.84
CA ALA A 81 3.87 -7.73 10.19
C ALA A 81 3.24 -9.14 10.22
N VAL A 82 2.16 -9.36 9.48
CA VAL A 82 1.52 -10.68 9.34
C VAL A 82 2.50 -11.68 8.72
N ARG A 83 3.17 -11.30 7.64
CA ARG A 83 4.14 -12.14 6.94
C ARG A 83 5.33 -12.50 7.85
N ASN A 84 5.88 -11.53 8.57
CA ASN A 84 7.00 -11.76 9.50
C ASN A 84 6.56 -12.65 10.68
N ASN A 85 5.34 -12.47 11.17
CA ASN A 85 4.78 -13.31 12.23
C ASN A 85 4.56 -14.77 11.75
N ILE A 86 4.17 -14.99 10.49
CA ILE A 86 4.08 -16.35 9.92
C ILE A 86 5.45 -17.03 9.99
N VAL A 87 6.49 -16.34 9.49
CA VAL A 87 7.88 -16.84 9.50
C VAL A 87 8.36 -17.15 10.91
N PHE A 88 8.21 -16.19 11.83
CA PHE A 88 8.62 -16.34 13.23
C PHE A 88 7.96 -17.55 13.89
N ASN A 89 6.63 -17.67 13.80
CA ASN A 89 5.90 -18.79 14.39
C ASN A 89 6.22 -20.15 13.74
N GLY A 90 6.58 -20.16 12.45
CA GLY A 90 7.10 -21.36 11.80
C GLY A 90 8.44 -21.77 12.40
N PHE A 91 9.38 -20.83 12.50
CA PHE A 91 10.70 -21.04 13.08
C PHE A 91 10.66 -21.48 14.55
N SER A 92 9.90 -20.79 15.40
CA SER A 92 9.82 -21.09 16.85
C SER A 92 9.32 -22.51 17.14
N SER A 93 8.61 -23.13 16.20
CA SER A 93 8.12 -24.49 16.34
C SER A 93 9.22 -25.56 16.25
N ALA A 94 10.42 -25.18 15.79
CA ALA A 94 11.59 -26.05 15.71
C ALA A 94 12.47 -26.02 16.96
N SER A 95 12.27 -25.07 17.88
CA SER A 95 13.14 -24.88 19.05
C SER A 95 13.25 -26.12 19.94
N GLY A 96 12.14 -26.83 20.15
CA GLY A 96 12.15 -28.10 20.91
C GLY A 96 12.95 -29.18 20.21
N LEU A 97 12.88 -29.26 18.87
CA LEU A 97 13.69 -30.21 18.09
C LEU A 97 15.18 -29.88 18.19
N CYS A 98 15.55 -28.60 18.15
CA CYS A 98 16.95 -28.18 18.34
C CYS A 98 17.52 -28.64 19.68
N ILE A 99 16.72 -28.57 20.76
CA ILE A 99 17.10 -29.06 22.09
C ILE A 99 17.27 -30.58 22.06
N ASN A 100 16.28 -31.32 21.55
CA ASN A 100 16.32 -32.77 21.51
C ASN A 100 17.50 -33.30 20.68
N ILE A 101 17.89 -32.60 19.60
CA ILE A 101 19.07 -32.94 18.79
C ILE A 101 20.36 -32.72 19.60
N ALA A 102 20.44 -31.64 20.39
CA ALA A 102 21.59 -31.37 21.24
C ALA A 102 21.73 -32.41 22.37
N GLU A 103 20.62 -32.80 23.00
CA GLU A 103 20.59 -33.88 23.99
C GLU A 103 21.01 -35.22 23.37
N PHE A 104 20.47 -35.55 22.19
CA PHE A 104 20.85 -36.75 21.47
C PHE A 104 22.36 -36.78 21.18
N LEU A 105 22.94 -35.66 20.76
CA LEU A 105 24.39 -35.56 20.53
C LEU A 105 25.20 -35.79 21.80
N ALA A 106 24.78 -35.21 22.93
CA ALA A 106 25.45 -35.39 24.21
C ALA A 106 25.46 -36.87 24.65
N ASP A 107 24.31 -37.53 24.51
CA ASP A 107 24.11 -38.92 24.94
C ASP A 107 24.77 -39.94 24.00
N HIS A 108 24.68 -39.74 22.69
CA HIS A 108 25.06 -40.73 21.68
C HIS A 108 26.40 -40.42 21.00
N GLY A 109 26.94 -39.20 21.15
CA GLY A 109 28.17 -38.78 20.49
C GLY A 109 28.08 -38.63 18.97
N ARG A 110 26.86 -38.65 18.41
CA ARG A 110 26.56 -38.40 16.99
C ARG A 110 25.24 -37.63 16.86
N LEU A 111 25.03 -37.00 15.72
CA LEU A 111 23.73 -36.41 15.39
C LEU A 111 22.72 -37.51 15.00
N PRO A 112 21.41 -37.28 15.21
CA PRO A 112 20.38 -38.18 14.73
C PRO A 112 20.31 -38.17 13.19
N ASP A 113 20.00 -39.31 12.58
CA ASP A 113 19.84 -39.41 11.13
C ASP A 113 18.42 -39.05 10.69
N ASN A 114 17.47 -39.13 11.61
CA ASN A 114 16.06 -38.81 11.38
C ASN A 114 15.34 -38.39 12.69
N LEU A 115 14.16 -37.79 12.53
CA LEU A 115 13.33 -37.30 13.63
C LEU A 115 12.84 -38.41 14.60
N ASN A 116 12.67 -39.65 14.14
CA ASN A 116 12.18 -40.72 15.01
C ASN A 116 13.19 -41.10 16.09
N GLU A 117 14.50 -40.94 15.85
CA GLU A 117 15.55 -41.21 16.84
C GLU A 117 15.48 -40.30 18.06
N ILE A 118 14.88 -39.12 17.91
CA ILE A 118 14.64 -38.17 19.00
C ILE A 118 13.18 -38.21 19.47
N GLY A 119 12.48 -39.33 19.23
CA GLY A 119 11.09 -39.55 19.65
C GLY A 119 10.06 -38.74 18.88
N TRP A 120 10.42 -38.14 17.75
CA TRP A 120 9.51 -37.34 16.95
C TRP A 120 8.94 -38.16 15.78
N ALA A 121 7.72 -38.68 15.95
CA ALA A 121 7.04 -39.55 14.99
C ALA A 121 6.50 -38.85 13.72
N GLY A 122 6.85 -37.58 13.52
CA GLY A 122 6.31 -36.74 12.45
C GLY A 122 4.97 -36.09 12.86
N GLY A 123 4.78 -34.85 12.43
CA GLY A 123 3.61 -34.05 12.79
C GLY A 123 3.86 -32.57 12.57
N VAL A 124 2.79 -31.83 12.32
CA VAL A 124 2.83 -30.37 12.12
C VAL A 124 2.81 -29.69 13.49
N THR A 125 3.94 -29.12 13.91
CA THR A 125 4.10 -28.36 15.17
C THR A 125 3.48 -26.97 15.13
N SER A 126 3.19 -26.47 13.92
CA SER A 126 2.69 -25.13 13.69
C SER A 126 1.78 -25.12 12.48
N VAL A 127 0.62 -24.48 12.61
CA VAL A 127 -0.31 -24.28 11.49
C VAL A 127 0.32 -23.55 10.29
N ASN A 128 1.50 -22.94 10.46
CA ASN A 128 2.23 -22.22 9.41
C ASN A 128 3.18 -23.11 8.61
N LEU A 129 3.47 -24.32 9.09
CA LEU A 129 4.33 -25.29 8.40
C LEU A 129 3.49 -26.36 7.73
N SER A 130 3.93 -26.82 6.57
CA SER A 130 3.43 -28.05 5.95
C SER A 130 4.23 -29.27 6.40
N ALA A 131 5.52 -29.10 6.70
CA ALA A 131 6.40 -30.19 7.12
C ALA A 131 7.62 -29.68 7.88
N ILE A 132 8.15 -30.55 8.75
CA ILE A 132 9.50 -30.47 9.29
C ILE A 132 10.21 -31.75 8.88
N GLU A 133 11.32 -31.62 8.17
CA GLU A 133 12.16 -32.73 7.73
C GLU A 133 13.53 -32.64 8.39
N MET A 134 14.15 -33.79 8.66
CA MET A 134 15.56 -33.86 9.03
C MET A 134 16.35 -34.43 7.86
N ARG A 135 17.42 -33.74 7.47
CA ARG A 135 18.44 -34.21 6.52
C ARG A 135 19.65 -34.75 7.28
N PRO A 136 20.53 -35.51 6.61
CA PRO A 136 21.78 -35.98 7.22
C PRO A 136 22.56 -34.86 7.90
N GLY A 137 23.18 -35.19 9.04
CA GLY A 137 23.89 -34.21 9.86
C GLY A 137 22.96 -33.36 10.73
N GLY A 138 21.79 -33.87 11.12
CA GLY A 138 20.86 -33.18 12.04
C GLY A 138 20.28 -31.87 11.50
N ILE A 139 20.33 -31.66 10.17
CA ILE A 139 19.86 -30.43 9.53
C ILE A 139 18.33 -30.43 9.50
N LEU A 140 17.72 -29.42 10.09
CA LEU A 140 16.26 -29.26 10.06
C LEU A 140 15.85 -28.42 8.86
N VAL A 141 14.80 -28.86 8.17
CA VAL A 141 14.20 -28.18 7.03
C VAL A 141 12.73 -27.93 7.35
N LEU A 142 12.39 -26.67 7.57
CA LEU A 142 11.05 -26.19 7.88
C LEU A 142 10.40 -25.72 6.58
N ARG A 143 9.38 -26.44 6.11
CA ARG A 143 8.63 -26.05 4.91
C ARG A 143 7.35 -25.34 5.32
N PHE A 144 7.15 -24.13 4.83
CA PHE A 144 5.94 -23.37 5.10
C PHE A 144 4.75 -23.87 4.28
N ASN A 145 3.56 -23.76 4.86
CA ASN A 145 2.32 -24.05 4.14
C ASN A 145 2.18 -23.05 2.97
N PRO A 146 2.16 -23.52 1.71
CA PRO A 146 2.15 -22.65 0.54
C PRO A 146 0.90 -21.78 0.40
N GLU A 147 -0.19 -22.10 1.12
CA GLU A 147 -1.39 -21.24 1.20
C GLU A 147 -1.17 -20.00 2.07
N LYS A 148 -0.20 -20.05 2.99
CA LYS A 148 0.14 -18.95 3.92
C LYS A 148 1.41 -18.22 3.51
N LEU A 149 2.46 -18.98 3.20
CA LEU A 149 3.74 -18.49 2.74
C LEU A 149 4.46 -19.60 1.98
N ARG A 150 4.96 -19.31 0.79
CA ARG A 150 5.88 -20.20 0.09
C ARG A 150 7.29 -19.92 0.59
N GLY A 151 7.93 -20.92 1.17
CA GLY A 151 9.25 -20.73 1.73
C GLY A 151 9.74 -21.93 2.52
N THR A 152 11.05 -21.95 2.74
CA THR A 152 11.77 -22.96 3.48
C THR A 152 12.81 -22.28 4.38
N ILE A 153 12.89 -22.71 5.63
CA ILE A 153 14.01 -22.38 6.52
C ILE A 153 14.85 -23.63 6.73
N ILE A 154 16.17 -23.48 6.66
CA ILE A 154 17.14 -24.54 6.90
C ILE A 154 17.95 -24.15 8.13
N LEU A 155 17.92 -25.02 9.14
CA LEU A 155 18.71 -24.89 10.37
C LEU A 155 19.81 -25.94 10.35
N THR A 156 21.06 -25.51 10.31
CA THR A 156 22.24 -26.37 10.30
C THR A 156 22.93 -26.30 11.66
N PRO A 157 23.11 -27.41 12.38
CA PRO A 157 23.74 -27.37 13.69
C PRO A 157 25.23 -27.06 13.55
N GLN A 158 25.73 -26.15 14.38
CA GLN A 158 27.17 -25.90 14.55
C GLN A 158 27.67 -26.80 15.68
N THR A 159 28.40 -27.85 15.35
CA THR A 159 28.80 -28.88 16.31
C THR A 159 30.25 -28.79 16.73
N ASN A 160 30.51 -28.94 18.03
CA ASN A 160 31.81 -29.34 18.54
C ASN A 160 31.72 -30.83 18.94
N MET A 161 32.28 -31.71 18.11
CA MET A 161 32.18 -33.16 18.30
C MET A 161 33.07 -33.66 19.45
N GLU A 162 34.17 -32.99 19.76
CA GLU A 162 35.04 -33.35 20.91
C GLU A 162 34.30 -33.12 22.23
N ALA A 163 33.61 -31.97 22.34
CA ALA A 163 32.79 -31.62 23.50
C ALA A 163 31.35 -32.17 23.41
N ARG A 164 30.99 -32.87 22.32
CA ARG A 164 29.65 -33.42 22.04
C ARG A 164 28.52 -32.40 22.25
N MET A 165 28.71 -31.21 21.71
CA MET A 165 27.79 -30.09 21.91
C MET A 165 27.45 -29.38 20.61
N ILE A 166 26.27 -28.76 20.60
CA ILE A 166 25.87 -27.79 19.59
C ILE A 166 26.13 -26.39 20.14
N THR A 167 26.96 -25.61 19.47
CA THR A 167 27.33 -24.24 19.87
C THR A 167 26.42 -23.17 19.30
N GLY A 168 25.63 -23.52 18.28
CA GLY A 168 24.75 -22.60 17.57
C GLY A 168 24.03 -23.29 16.42
N TRP A 169 23.18 -22.52 15.73
CA TRP A 169 22.44 -22.97 14.56
C TRP A 169 22.58 -21.95 13.45
N ASP A 170 23.14 -22.39 12.32
CA ASP A 170 23.15 -21.62 11.09
C ASP A 170 21.74 -21.62 10.49
N CYS A 171 21.11 -20.44 10.45
CA CYS A 171 19.78 -20.26 9.89
C CYS A 171 19.84 -19.63 8.50
N THR A 172 19.29 -20.33 7.50
CA THR A 172 19.26 -19.87 6.11
C THR A 172 17.91 -20.09 5.45
N SER A 173 17.61 -19.31 4.41
CA SER A 173 16.49 -19.60 3.52
C SER A 173 16.83 -19.30 2.06
N PRO A 174 16.51 -20.21 1.12
CA PRO A 174 16.72 -19.99 -0.32
C PRO A 174 15.60 -19.23 -1.03
N ASP A 175 14.44 -19.11 -0.40
CA ASP A 175 13.18 -18.72 -1.04
C ASP A 175 12.39 -17.66 -0.23
N ILE A 176 12.84 -17.30 0.98
CA ILE A 176 12.31 -16.19 1.78
C ILE A 176 13.35 -15.05 1.81
N ASP A 177 13.24 -14.11 0.88
CA ASP A 177 14.19 -12.99 0.72
C ASP A 177 14.16 -11.99 1.88
N PHE A 178 13.00 -11.80 2.51
CA PHE A 178 12.81 -10.95 3.69
C PHE A 178 13.10 -11.67 5.02
N ILE A 179 13.73 -12.86 5.02
CA ILE A 179 13.88 -13.67 6.24
C ILE A 179 14.54 -12.91 7.40
N ALA A 180 15.52 -12.05 7.11
CA ALA A 180 16.21 -11.25 8.12
C ALA A 180 15.30 -10.20 8.80
N GLU A 181 14.22 -9.76 8.14
CA GLU A 181 13.22 -8.86 8.74
C GLU A 181 12.39 -9.57 9.81
N ALA A 182 12.12 -10.87 9.63
CA ALA A 182 11.36 -11.69 10.55
C ALA A 182 12.23 -12.35 11.62
N LEU A 183 13.46 -12.72 11.25
CA LEU A 183 14.42 -13.45 12.06
C LEU A 183 15.82 -12.86 11.81
N PRO A 184 16.26 -11.87 12.61
CA PRO A 184 17.51 -11.14 12.36
C PRO A 184 18.79 -11.99 12.28
N GLU A 185 18.80 -13.16 12.93
CA GLU A 185 19.92 -14.11 12.94
C GLU A 185 19.94 -15.04 11.70
N CYS A 186 18.89 -14.98 10.86
CA CYS A 186 18.77 -15.78 9.65
C CYS A 186 19.19 -14.98 8.42
N ARG A 187 19.76 -15.68 7.43
CA ARG A 187 20.24 -15.07 6.18
C ARG A 187 19.53 -15.64 4.96
N TYR A 188 19.22 -14.77 4.00
CA TYR A 188 18.79 -15.20 2.67
C TYR A 188 20.00 -15.74 1.89
N GLN A 189 19.88 -16.96 1.35
CA GLN A 189 20.95 -17.63 0.61
C GLN A 189 20.34 -18.52 -0.49
N ARG A 190 20.41 -18.05 -1.73
CA ARG A 190 19.90 -18.74 -2.93
C ARG A 190 20.75 -19.97 -3.29
#